data_AF-A0A1D3N2E2-F1
#
_entry.id   AF-A0A1D3N2E2-F1
#
_cell.length_a   1.000
_cell.length_b   1.000
_cell.length_c   1.000
_cell.angle_alpha   90.00
_cell.angle_beta   90.00
_cell.angle_gamma   90.00
#
_symmetry.space_group_name_H-M   'P 1'
#
loop_
_entity.id
_entity.type
_entity.pdbx_description
1 polymer ?
#
loop_
_entity_poly.entity_id
_entity_poly.type
_entity_poly.pdbx_seq_one_letter_code
_entity_poly.pdbx_strand_id
1 'polypeptide(L)'
;MNFIEEIRKIENQIANTTGDLANQVIDELQAAKKQIERQMERVMLKTEVDLKALDIIKEDNHTLQKNIREFHVLQTSIRNIASKLEGSFESKTGTAIQEVLKKHEKETSHNLLDKYIHLSNSCGKR
;
A
#
# COMPACT_ATOMS: atom_id res chain seq x y z
N MET A 1 -20.71 17.91 -3.77
CA MET A 1 -20.77 18.80 -4.94
C MET A 1 -21.31 17.98 -6.10
N ASN A 2 -22.40 18.43 -6.75
CA ASN A 2 -23.02 17.69 -7.85
C ASN A 2 -22.55 18.32 -9.17
N PHE A 3 -21.39 17.88 -9.66
CA PHE A 3 -20.72 18.47 -10.83
C PHE A 3 -21.64 18.53 -12.06
N ILE A 4 -22.42 17.48 -12.32
CA ILE A 4 -23.35 17.41 -13.46
C ILE A 4 -24.44 18.48 -13.34
N GLU A 5 -25.01 18.65 -12.15
CA GLU A 5 -26.07 19.63 -11.93
C GLU A 5 -25.57 21.07 -11.99
N GLU A 6 -24.35 21.33 -11.53
CA GLU A 6 -23.69 22.64 -11.64
C GLU A 6 -23.33 22.99 -13.09
N ILE A 7 -22.78 22.03 -13.85
CA ILE A 7 -22.54 22.22 -15.29
C ILE A 7 -23.86 22.52 -16.02
N ARG A 8 -24.93 21.77 -15.73
CA ARG A 8 -26.25 21.99 -16.34
C ARG A 8 -26.83 23.37 -15.99
N LYS A 9 -26.61 23.87 -14.78
CA LYS A 9 -27.00 25.23 -14.38
C LYS A 9 -26.28 26.29 -15.21
N ILE A 10 -24.98 26.14 -15.41
CA ILE A 10 -24.18 27.06 -16.23
C ILE A 10 -24.61 27.01 -17.70
N GLU A 11 -24.86 25.82 -18.25
CA GLU A 11 -25.36 25.67 -19.63
C GLU A 11 -26.70 26.39 -19.85
N ASN A 12 -27.61 26.28 -18.88
CA ASN A 12 -28.88 27.00 -18.92
C ASN A 12 -28.70 28.52 -18.79
N GLN A 13 -27.71 28.99 -18.01
CA GLN A 13 -27.41 30.42 -17.92
C GLN A 13 -26.86 30.97 -19.23
N ILE A 14 -25.95 30.24 -19.88
CA ILE A 14 -25.41 30.59 -21.21
C ILE A 14 -26.56 30.69 -22.23
N ALA A 15 -27.45 29.71 -22.28
CA ALA A 15 -28.56 29.67 -23.24
C ALA A 15 -29.56 30.84 -23.11
N ASN A 16 -29.68 31.42 -21.91
CA ASN A 16 -30.65 32.49 -21.62
C ASN A 16 -30.03 33.90 -21.59
N THR A 17 -28.71 34.03 -21.81
CA THR A 17 -28.02 35.32 -21.74
C THR A 17 -28.18 36.11 -23.06
N THR A 18 -28.69 37.35 -22.99
CA THR A 18 -28.91 38.24 -24.14
C THR A 18 -28.58 39.71 -23.78
N GLY A 19 -28.28 40.55 -24.77
CA GLY A 19 -27.96 41.99 -24.60
C GLY A 19 -26.50 42.36 -24.88
N ASP A 20 -26.16 43.66 -24.81
CA ASP A 20 -24.86 44.21 -25.24
C ASP A 20 -23.64 43.69 -24.45
N LEU A 21 -23.84 43.19 -23.22
CA LEU A 21 -22.81 42.53 -22.41
C LEU A 21 -22.85 41.00 -22.46
N ALA A 22 -23.70 40.41 -23.29
CA ALA A 22 -23.93 38.96 -23.30
C ALA A 22 -22.66 38.15 -23.60
N ASN A 23 -21.80 38.64 -24.51
CA ASN A 23 -20.58 37.91 -24.89
C ASN A 23 -19.60 37.78 -23.72
N GLN A 24 -19.38 38.85 -22.95
CA GLN A 24 -18.49 38.80 -21.80
C GLN A 24 -19.00 37.85 -20.71
N VAL A 25 -20.31 37.89 -20.44
CA VAL A 25 -20.95 37.00 -19.47
C VAL A 25 -20.89 35.54 -19.94
N ILE A 26 -21.11 35.28 -21.23
CA ILE A 26 -20.99 33.95 -21.82
C ILE A 26 -19.55 33.42 -21.70
N ASP A 27 -18.53 34.25 -21.95
CA ASP A 27 -17.12 33.85 -21.84
C ASP A 27 -16.76 33.48 -20.38
N GLU A 28 -17.20 34.28 -19.41
CA GLU A 28 -17.00 34.00 -17.98
C GLU A 28 -17.69 32.70 -17.55
N LEU A 29 -18.93 32.47 -17.99
CA LEU A 29 -19.68 31.25 -17.74
C LEU A 29 -19.01 30.02 -18.39
N GLN A 30 -18.49 30.15 -19.61
CA GLN A 30 -17.74 29.09 -20.27
C GLN A 30 -16.44 28.76 -19.53
N ALA A 31 -15.72 29.76 -19.04
CA ALA A 31 -14.52 29.56 -18.22
C ALA A 31 -14.86 28.83 -16.91
N ALA A 32 -15.95 29.23 -16.24
CA ALA A 32 -16.44 28.57 -15.03
C ALA A 32 -16.85 27.11 -15.30
N LYS A 33 -17.59 26.83 -16.39
CA LYS A 33 -17.93 25.47 -16.82
C LYS A 33 -16.68 24.61 -16.99
N LYS A 34 -15.69 25.11 -17.73
CA LYS A 34 -14.42 24.40 -17.97
C LYS A 34 -13.64 24.13 -16.69
N GLN A 35 -13.71 25.02 -15.70
CA GLN A 35 -13.10 24.80 -14.40
C GLN A 35 -13.81 23.67 -13.64
N ILE A 36 -15.15 23.64 -13.64
CA ILE A 36 -15.94 22.60 -12.97
C ILE A 36 -15.71 21.24 -13.63
N GLU A 37 -15.65 21.17 -14.96
CA GLU A 37 -15.32 19.94 -15.71
C GLU A 37 -13.94 19.38 -15.30
N ARG A 38 -12.92 20.25 -15.22
CA ARG A 38 -11.58 19.85 -14.74
C ARG A 38 -11.60 19.36 -13.29
N GLN A 39 -12.41 19.95 -12.43
CA GLN A 39 -12.55 19.49 -11.04
C GLN A 39 -13.23 18.13 -10.97
N MET A 40 -14.28 17.92 -11.78
CA MET A 40 -14.96 16.63 -11.90
C MET A 40 -13.99 15.54 -12.36
N GLU A 41 -13.22 15.78 -13.43
CA GLU A 41 -12.19 14.87 -13.92
C GLU A 41 -11.16 14.53 -12.84
N ARG A 42 -10.65 15.53 -12.10
CA ARG A 42 -9.70 15.32 -11.00
C ARG A 42 -10.28 14.45 -9.90
N VAL A 43 -11.54 14.66 -9.52
CA VAL A 43 -12.20 13.86 -8.47
C VAL A 43 -12.42 12.43 -8.94
N MET A 44 -12.84 12.23 -10.20
CA MET A 44 -12.98 10.90 -10.79
C MET A 44 -11.65 10.16 -10.81
N LEU A 45 -10.59 10.78 -11.32
CA LEU A 45 -9.25 10.21 -11.36
C LEU A 45 -8.74 9.87 -9.96
N LYS A 46 -8.92 10.77 -8.98
CA LYS A 46 -8.54 10.52 -7.60
C LYS A 46 -9.29 9.31 -7.04
N THR A 47 -10.59 9.22 -7.27
CA THR A 47 -11.42 8.11 -6.80
C THR A 47 -10.98 6.79 -7.44
N GLU A 48 -10.69 6.78 -8.75
CA GLU A 48 -10.21 5.59 -9.45
C GLU A 48 -8.84 5.13 -8.92
N VAL A 49 -7.92 6.08 -8.69
CA VAL A 49 -6.61 5.79 -8.10
C VAL A 49 -6.75 5.24 -6.69
N ASP A 50 -7.60 5.85 -5.85
CA ASP A 50 -7.83 5.40 -4.47
C ASP A 50 -8.41 3.97 -4.45
N LEU A 51 -9.37 3.65 -5.33
CA LEU A 51 -9.93 2.31 -5.46
C LEU A 51 -8.88 1.28 -5.91
N LYS A 52 -8.10 1.59 -6.95
CA LYS A 52 -7.03 0.69 -7.42
C LYS A 52 -5.95 0.48 -6.36
N ALA A 53 -5.60 1.52 -5.61
CA ALA A 53 -4.65 1.41 -4.52
C ALA A 53 -5.16 0.47 -3.41
N LEU A 54 -6.45 0.54 -3.07
CA LEU A 54 -7.07 -0.36 -2.11
C LEU A 54 -7.06 -1.82 -2.59
N ASP A 55 -7.32 -2.06 -3.88
CA ASP A 55 -7.29 -3.40 -4.45
C ASP A 55 -5.87 -4.01 -4.39
N ILE A 56 -4.84 -3.23 -4.74
CA ILE A 56 -3.43 -3.64 -4.63
C ILE A 56 -3.08 -3.97 -3.17
N ILE A 57 -3.42 -3.08 -2.22
CA ILE A 57 -3.15 -3.29 -0.79
C ILE A 57 -3.83 -4.58 -0.29
N LYS A 58 -5.03 -4.87 -0.76
CA LYS A 58 -5.78 -6.06 -0.37
C LYS A 58 -5.12 -7.33 -0.91
N GLU A 59 -4.71 -7.34 -2.17
CA GLU A 59 -4.02 -8.46 -2.80
C GLU A 59 -2.66 -8.74 -2.12
N ASP A 60 -1.88 -7.69 -1.88
CA ASP A 60 -0.58 -7.79 -1.22
C ASP A 60 -0.72 -8.28 0.22
N ASN A 61 -1.72 -7.81 0.97
CA ASN A 61 -2.00 -8.31 2.31
C ASN A 61 -2.37 -9.79 2.30
N HIS A 62 -3.14 -10.25 1.32
CA HIS A 62 -3.47 -11.67 1.20
C HIS A 62 -2.21 -12.50 0.94
N THR A 63 -1.35 -12.05 0.02
CA THR A 63 -0.08 -12.70 -0.29
C THR A 63 0.85 -12.73 0.92
N LEU A 64 0.96 -11.62 1.66
CA LEU A 64 1.76 -11.55 2.88
C LEU A 64 1.26 -12.52 3.95
N GLN A 65 -0.06 -12.60 4.17
CA GLN A 65 -0.64 -13.54 5.12
C GLN A 65 -0.37 -15.00 4.73
N LYS A 66 -0.41 -15.33 3.43
CA LYS A 66 -0.04 -16.66 2.93
C LYS A 66 1.43 -16.97 3.24
N ASN A 67 2.33 -16.05 2.93
CA ASN A 67 3.76 -16.22 3.21
C ASN A 67 4.03 -16.41 4.71
N ILE A 68 3.40 -15.62 5.57
CA ILE A 68 3.52 -15.76 7.04
C ILE A 68 3.12 -17.17 7.49
N ARG A 69 2.02 -17.72 6.95
CA ARG A 69 1.58 -19.09 7.27
C ARG A 69 2.60 -20.13 6.83
N GLU A 70 3.14 -20.00 5.62
CA GLU A 70 4.18 -20.90 5.10
C GLU A 70 5.47 -20.85 5.94
N PHE A 71 5.90 -19.65 6.35
CA PHE A 71 7.03 -19.48 7.26
C PHE A 71 6.79 -20.14 8.62
N HIS A 72 5.58 -20.03 9.18
CA HIS A 72 5.23 -20.70 10.44
C HIS A 72 5.27 -22.22 10.32
N VAL A 73 4.79 -22.78 9.20
CA VAL A 73 4.89 -24.22 8.91
C VAL A 73 6.35 -24.65 8.84
N LEU A 74 7.19 -23.89 8.13
CA LEU A 74 8.63 -24.18 8.03
C LEU A 74 9.32 -24.12 9.39
N GLN A 75 9.04 -23.10 10.21
CA GLN A 75 9.60 -22.97 11.55
C GLN A 75 9.19 -24.14 12.46
N THR A 76 7.94 -24.60 12.34
CA THR A 76 7.44 -25.76 13.08
C THR A 76 8.16 -27.04 12.64
N SER A 77 8.38 -27.22 11.33
CA SER A 77 9.14 -28.33 10.77
C SER A 77 10.58 -28.34 11.29
N ILE A 78 11.26 -27.18 11.27
CA ILE A 78 12.63 -27.03 11.78
C ILE A 78 12.68 -27.36 13.27
N ARG A 79 11.74 -26.87 14.09
CA ARG A 79 11.67 -27.24 15.52
C ARG A 79 11.49 -28.73 15.73
N ASN A 80 10.63 -29.38 14.94
CA ASN A 80 10.41 -30.82 15.03
C ASN A 80 11.68 -31.60 14.63
N ILE A 81 12.36 -31.18 13.56
CA ILE A 81 13.65 -31.77 13.15
C ILE A 81 14.70 -31.58 14.26
N ALA A 82 14.81 -30.37 14.83
CA ALA A 82 15.75 -30.09 15.92
C ALA A 82 15.46 -30.97 17.15
N SER A 83 14.20 -31.11 17.55
CA SER A 83 13.80 -31.97 18.66
C SER A 83 14.06 -33.45 18.37
N LYS A 84 13.85 -33.91 17.14
CA LYS A 84 14.21 -35.27 16.72
C LYS A 84 15.72 -35.50 16.73
N LEU A 85 16.52 -34.53 16.27
CA LEU A 85 17.98 -34.58 16.33
C LEU A 85 18.50 -34.57 17.77
N GLU A 86 17.87 -33.81 18.67
CA GLU A 86 18.15 -33.82 20.10
C GLU A 86 17.85 -35.20 20.71
N GLY A 87 16.77 -35.86 20.26
CA GLY A 87 16.42 -37.22 20.65
C GLY A 87 17.23 -38.33 19.98
N SER A 88 17.79 -38.11 18.78
CA SER A 88 18.49 -39.13 17.99
C SER A 88 19.98 -38.78 17.79
N PHE A 89 20.85 -39.17 18.75
CA PHE A 89 22.23 -39.71 18.56
C PHE A 89 23.14 -39.78 19.83
N GLU A 90 22.63 -39.93 21.06
CA GLU A 90 23.47 -39.94 22.30
C GLU A 90 24.23 -38.61 22.59
N SER A 91 23.49 -37.64 23.14
CA SER A 91 23.87 -36.52 24.04
C SER A 91 25.09 -35.61 23.80
N LYS A 92 25.98 -35.84 22.82
CA LYS A 92 27.16 -34.98 22.57
C LYS A 92 27.18 -34.36 21.19
N THR A 93 26.86 -35.13 20.15
CA THR A 93 26.79 -34.60 18.77
C THR A 93 25.56 -33.70 18.59
N GLY A 94 24.42 -34.07 19.16
CA GLY A 94 23.20 -33.26 19.15
C GLY A 94 23.39 -31.91 19.85
N THR A 95 24.08 -31.91 21.00
CA THR A 95 24.40 -30.68 21.75
C THR A 95 25.35 -29.77 20.98
N ALA A 96 26.39 -30.33 20.35
CA ALA A 96 27.32 -29.55 19.52
C ALA A 96 26.61 -28.93 18.30
N ILE A 97 25.72 -29.66 17.63
CA ILE A 97 24.91 -29.13 16.52
C ILE A 97 23.95 -28.04 17.02
N GLN A 98 23.31 -28.23 18.17
CA GLN A 98 22.40 -27.26 18.77
C GLN A 98 23.11 -25.95 19.14
N GLU A 99 24.34 -26.01 19.66
CA GLU A 99 25.15 -24.82 19.95
C GLU A 99 25.50 -24.03 18.69
N VAL A 100 25.92 -24.72 17.63
CA VAL A 100 26.23 -24.09 16.33
C VAL A 100 24.98 -23.45 15.72
N LEU A 101 23.84 -24.14 15.76
CA LEU A 101 22.57 -23.60 15.25
C LEU A 101 22.11 -22.37 16.04
N LYS A 102 22.20 -22.39 17.38
CA LYS A 102 21.88 -21.22 18.23
C LYS A 102 22.81 -20.04 17.93
N LYS A 103 24.10 -20.30 17.68
CA LYS A 103 25.05 -19.25 17.30
C LYS A 103 24.65 -18.60 15.98
N HIS A 104 24.36 -19.40 14.95
CA HIS A 104 23.92 -18.88 13.66
C HIS A 104 22.55 -18.19 13.71
N GLU A 105 21.61 -18.67 14.52
CA GLU A 105 20.33 -17.99 14.77
C GLU A 105 20.56 -16.59 15.35
N LYS A 106 21.47 -16.47 16.31
CA LYS A 106 21.80 -15.20 16.98
C LYS A 106 22.51 -14.23 16.03
N GLU A 107 23.50 -14.70 15.26
CA GLU A 107 24.19 -13.91 14.24
C GLU A 107 23.22 -13.44 13.14
N THR A 108 22.35 -14.34 12.66
CA THR A 108 21.36 -14.03 11.63
C THR A 108 20.36 -13.00 12.13
N SER A 109 19.86 -13.18 13.36
CA SER A 109 18.94 -12.23 14.00
C SER A 109 19.59 -10.87 14.23
N HIS A 110 20.87 -10.84 14.63
CA HIS A 110 21.62 -9.60 14.82
C HIS A 110 21.83 -8.87 13.48
N ASN A 111 22.22 -9.60 12.43
CA ASN A 111 22.41 -9.03 11.09
C ASN A 111 21.09 -8.55 10.47
N LEU A 112 19.98 -9.26 10.72
CA LEU A 112 18.64 -8.82 10.29
C LEU A 112 18.21 -7.56 11.03
N LEU A 113 18.42 -7.51 12.34
CA LEU A 113 18.10 -6.33 13.15
C LEU A 113 18.95 -5.12 12.71
N ASP A 114 20.24 -5.32 12.48
CA ASP A 114 21.16 -4.28 12.02
C ASP A 114 20.75 -3.74 10.64
N LYS A 115 20.44 -4.64 9.69
CA LYS A 115 19.87 -4.26 8.39
C LYS A 115 18.53 -3.54 8.52
N TYR A 116 17.66 -3.99 9.43
CA TYR A 116 16.38 -3.33 9.69
C TYR A 116 16.58 -1.93 10.27
N ILE A 117 17.49 -1.73 11.23
CA ILE A 117 17.83 -0.42 11.79
C ILE A 117 18.42 0.48 10.72
N HIS A 118 19.36 -0.03 9.91
CA HIS A 118 19.94 0.72 8.80
C HIS A 118 18.88 1.14 7.77
N LEU A 119 17.96 0.25 7.42
CA LEU A 119 16.84 0.57 6.52
C LEU A 119 15.86 1.57 7.15
N SER A 120 15.50 1.38 8.42
CA SER A 120 14.64 2.31 9.16
C SER A 120 15.26 3.71 9.27
N ASN A 121 16.58 3.79 9.45
CA ASN A 121 17.30 5.06 9.52
C ASN A 121 17.51 5.70 8.14
N SER A 122 17.62 4.91 7.07
CA SER A 122 17.73 5.42 5.70
C SER A 122 16.40 5.89 5.12
N CYS A 123 15.26 5.39 5.63
CA CYS A 123 13.93 5.84 5.26
C CYS A 123 13.51 7.21 5.87
N GLY A 124 14.42 7.89 6.59
CA GLY A 124 14.18 9.20 7.17
C GLY A 124 13.28 9.13 8.41
N LYS A 125 13.70 9.76 9.51
CA LYS A 125 12.82 10.03 10.64
C LYS A 125 11.69 10.93 10.14
N ARG A 126 10.45 10.44 10.17
CA ARG A 126 9.29 11.34 10.25
C ARG A 126 9.33 12.10 11.55
#